data_AF-A0A2V7TLR1-F1
#
_entry.id   AF-A0A2V7TLR1-F1
#
_cell.length_a   1.000
_cell.length_b   1.000
_cell.length_c   1.000
_cell.angle_alpha   90.00
_cell.angle_beta   90.00
_cell.angle_gamma   90.00
#
_symmetry.space_group_name_H-M   'P 1'
#
loop_
_entity.id
_entity.type
_entity.pdbx_description
1 polymer ?
#
loop_
_entity_poly.entity_id
_entity_poly.type
_entity_poly.pdbx_seq_one_letter_code
_entity_poly.pdbx_strand_id
1 'polypeptide(L)'
;MGTALLRRNELERGQAVIDRLFREGDTAPVRLLMGAAHLRRKDPPGALVELERAAQLDPKLPTVHSLRGMALMESGRRSDAAEAFRREFENNPNDFDSNLYLGLLLKDEGKLDESGDHLRRASRLRPNDPRVLYGLGSLAVATGRIEEAEKALTAVTAAVPDYVQAHVLLATVYYRLKKQDLADKEKAIVAKLFQAQQARQPGPGEALAPAVKP
;
A
#
# COMPACT_ATOMS: atom_id res chain seq x y z
N MET A 1 -12.60 32.25 -0.06
CA MET A 1 -13.92 31.62 -0.26
C MET A 1 -14.00 30.70 -1.49
N GLY A 2 -13.27 30.96 -2.60
CA GLY A 2 -13.40 30.16 -3.84
C GLY A 2 -12.99 28.68 -3.77
N THR A 3 -11.94 28.32 -3.04
CA THR A 3 -11.44 26.92 -2.96
C THR A 3 -12.35 25.98 -2.17
N ALA A 4 -13.17 26.51 -1.25
CA ALA A 4 -14.19 25.74 -0.53
C ALA A 4 -15.42 25.48 -1.41
N LEU A 5 -15.80 26.44 -2.26
CA LEU A 5 -16.88 26.30 -3.24
C LEU A 5 -16.52 25.33 -4.37
N LEU A 6 -15.27 25.36 -4.85
CA LEU A 6 -14.79 24.42 -5.87
C LEU A 6 -14.77 22.97 -5.34
N ARG A 7 -14.21 22.73 -4.15
CA ARG A 7 -14.24 21.39 -3.53
C ARG A 7 -15.66 20.88 -3.30
N ARG A 8 -16.57 21.75 -2.87
CA ARG A 8 -17.97 21.38 -2.66
C ARG A 8 -18.67 21.02 -3.97
N ASN A 9 -18.43 21.78 -5.03
CA ASN A 9 -18.97 21.50 -6.36
C ASN A 9 -18.38 20.22 -6.97
N GLU A 10 -17.10 19.94 -6.76
CA GLU A 10 -16.45 18.69 -7.17
C GLU A 10 -16.98 17.47 -6.39
N LEU A 11 -17.23 17.62 -5.09
CA LEU A 11 -17.84 16.58 -4.26
C LEU A 11 -19.29 16.31 -4.65
N GLU A 12 -20.10 17.34 -4.86
CA GLU A 12 -21.51 17.19 -5.30
C GLU A 12 -21.60 16.56 -6.69
N ARG A 13 -20.70 16.93 -7.62
CA ARG A 13 -20.58 16.27 -8.93
C ARG A 13 -20.11 14.83 -8.82
N GLY A 14 -19.11 14.56 -7.98
CA GLY A 14 -18.61 13.21 -7.71
C GLY A 14 -19.72 12.31 -7.15
N GLN A 15 -20.50 12.83 -6.20
CA GLN A 15 -21.64 12.12 -5.61
C GLN A 15 -22.73 11.85 -6.65
N ALA A 16 -23.08 12.83 -7.49
CA ALA A 16 -24.08 12.64 -8.55
C ALA A 16 -23.65 11.58 -9.58
N VAL A 17 -22.36 11.51 -9.90
CA VAL A 17 -21.79 10.47 -10.79
C VAL A 17 -21.87 9.10 -10.11
N ILE A 18 -21.52 9.00 -8.83
CA ILE A 18 -21.63 7.76 -8.04
C ILE A 18 -23.09 7.31 -7.98
N ASP A 19 -24.02 8.19 -7.61
CA ASP A 19 -25.45 7.89 -7.50
C ASP A 19 -26.07 7.51 -8.87
N ARG A 20 -25.53 8.03 -9.97
CA ARG A 20 -25.92 7.64 -11.32
C ARG A 20 -25.38 6.25 -11.66
N LEU A 21 -24.11 5.99 -11.38
CA LEU A 21 -23.49 4.68 -11.58
C LEU A 21 -24.27 3.58 -10.81
N PHE A 22 -24.60 3.82 -9.54
CA PHE A 22 -25.39 2.86 -8.75
C PHE A 22 -26.83 2.69 -9.24
N ARG A 23 -27.40 3.68 -9.95
CA ARG A 23 -28.72 3.56 -10.60
C ARG A 23 -28.65 2.85 -11.95
N GLU A 24 -27.51 2.89 -12.64
CA GLU A 24 -27.30 2.31 -13.98
C GLU A 24 -27.01 0.79 -13.97
N GLY A 25 -26.84 0.16 -12.79
CA GLY A 25 -26.81 -1.30 -12.62
C GLY A 25 -25.41 -1.92 -12.57
N ASP A 26 -25.30 -3.20 -12.99
CA ASP A 26 -24.09 -4.05 -12.96
C ASP A 26 -23.03 -3.57 -13.97
N THR A 27 -22.37 -2.44 -13.68
CA THR A 27 -21.33 -1.85 -14.53
C THR A 27 -19.93 -2.04 -13.94
N ALA A 28 -18.91 -2.05 -14.80
CA ALA A 28 -17.52 -2.22 -14.40
C ALA A 28 -17.07 -1.18 -13.34
N PRO A 29 -17.37 0.13 -13.49
CA PRO A 29 -17.03 1.14 -12.49
C PRO A 29 -17.75 0.97 -11.15
N VAL A 30 -19.02 0.52 -11.14
CA VAL A 30 -19.74 0.24 -9.88
C VAL A 30 -19.07 -0.90 -9.13
N ARG A 31 -18.75 -1.99 -9.83
CA ARG A 31 -18.06 -3.14 -9.28
C ARG A 31 -16.67 -2.79 -8.77
N LEU A 32 -15.93 -1.94 -9.48
CA LEU A 32 -14.65 -1.40 -9.01
C LEU A 32 -14.80 -0.63 -7.69
N LEU A 33 -15.81 0.25 -7.59
CA LEU A 33 -16.07 1.02 -6.37
C LEU A 33 -16.49 0.12 -5.19
N MET A 34 -17.29 -0.92 -5.44
CA MET A 34 -17.64 -1.91 -4.42
C MET A 34 -16.41 -2.68 -3.95
N GLY A 35 -15.56 -3.13 -4.88
CA GLY A 35 -14.28 -3.76 -4.57
C GLY A 35 -13.36 -2.89 -3.72
N ALA A 36 -13.23 -1.61 -4.06
CA ALA A 36 -12.50 -0.62 -3.26
C ALA A 36 -13.11 -0.44 -1.86
N ALA A 37 -14.44 -0.47 -1.73
CA ALA A 37 -15.12 -0.38 -0.45
C ALA A 37 -14.86 -1.61 0.44
N HIS A 38 -14.82 -2.82 -0.14
CA HIS A 38 -14.44 -4.03 0.58
C HIS A 38 -12.99 -3.99 1.09
N LEU A 39 -12.04 -3.52 0.27
CA LEU A 39 -10.65 -3.29 0.72
C LEU A 39 -10.59 -2.33 1.91
N ARG A 40 -11.32 -1.22 1.87
CA ARG A 40 -11.39 -0.27 3.00
C ARG A 40 -11.96 -0.92 4.28
N ARG A 41 -12.81 -1.94 4.13
CA ARG A 41 -13.39 -2.70 5.25
C ARG A 41 -12.51 -3.87 5.69
N LYS A 42 -11.33 -4.06 5.09
CA LYS A 42 -10.45 -5.23 5.30
C LYS A 42 -11.17 -6.54 5.03
N ASP A 43 -11.95 -6.57 3.94
CA ASP A 43 -12.60 -7.75 3.41
C ASP A 43 -12.02 -8.11 2.03
N PRO A 44 -10.81 -8.71 1.97
CA PRO A 44 -10.22 -9.12 0.71
C PRO A 44 -11.09 -10.10 -0.10
N PRO A 45 -11.77 -11.10 0.50
CA PRO A 45 -12.66 -11.98 -0.26
C PRO A 45 -13.76 -11.22 -1.00
N GLY A 46 -14.48 -10.32 -0.31
CA GLY A 46 -15.50 -9.49 -0.95
C GLY A 46 -14.92 -8.57 -2.03
N ALA A 47 -13.72 -8.01 -1.80
CA ALA A 47 -13.04 -7.20 -2.79
C ALA A 47 -12.72 -7.99 -4.06
N LEU A 48 -12.21 -9.22 -3.94
CA LEU A 48 -11.85 -10.06 -5.07
C LEU A 48 -13.06 -10.40 -5.95
N VAL A 49 -14.22 -10.70 -5.35
CA VAL A 49 -15.46 -10.98 -6.09
C VAL A 49 -15.86 -9.79 -6.96
N GLU A 50 -15.91 -8.60 -6.36
CA GLU A 50 -16.34 -7.38 -7.06
C GLU A 50 -15.32 -6.96 -8.13
N LEU A 51 -14.02 -7.05 -7.83
CA LEU A 51 -12.95 -6.68 -8.76
C LEU A 51 -12.83 -7.67 -9.93
N GLU A 52 -13.10 -8.95 -9.69
CA GLU A 52 -13.18 -9.94 -10.76
C GLU A 52 -14.35 -9.65 -11.69
N ARG A 53 -15.53 -9.31 -11.14
CA ARG A 53 -16.68 -8.91 -11.96
C ARG A 53 -16.39 -7.62 -12.74
N ALA A 54 -15.73 -6.63 -12.12
CA ALA A 54 -15.29 -5.42 -12.80
C ALA A 54 -14.36 -5.72 -13.99
N ALA A 55 -13.36 -6.58 -13.78
CA ALA A 55 -12.40 -6.98 -14.82
C ALA A 55 -13.04 -7.82 -15.93
N GLN A 56 -14.11 -8.58 -15.65
CA GLN A 56 -14.89 -9.29 -16.69
C GLN A 56 -15.69 -8.32 -17.57
N LEU A 57 -16.27 -7.29 -16.96
CA LEU A 57 -17.08 -6.29 -17.67
C LEU A 57 -16.21 -5.34 -18.51
N ASP A 58 -15.04 -4.96 -17.98
CA ASP A 58 -14.04 -4.18 -18.70
C ASP A 58 -12.61 -4.59 -18.27
N PRO A 59 -11.93 -5.44 -19.06
CA PRO A 59 -10.57 -5.90 -18.74
C PRO A 59 -9.51 -4.82 -18.72
N LYS A 60 -9.76 -3.66 -19.34
CA LYS A 60 -8.84 -2.52 -19.41
C LYS A 60 -9.28 -1.36 -18.52
N LEU A 61 -10.28 -1.57 -17.65
CA LEU A 61 -10.72 -0.59 -16.68
C LEU A 61 -9.53 -0.15 -15.82
N PRO A 62 -9.16 1.14 -15.81
CA PRO A 62 -8.03 1.60 -15.02
C PRO A 62 -8.21 1.27 -13.53
N THR A 63 -7.12 0.90 -12.86
CA THR A 63 -7.06 0.58 -11.42
C THR A 63 -7.62 -0.79 -11.04
N VAL A 64 -8.34 -1.49 -11.92
CA VAL A 64 -9.03 -2.73 -11.53
C VAL A 64 -8.05 -3.81 -11.11
N HIS A 65 -6.94 -3.96 -11.84
CA HIS A 65 -5.98 -5.01 -11.55
C HIS A 65 -5.04 -4.60 -10.41
N SER A 66 -4.78 -3.31 -10.18
CA SER A 66 -4.04 -2.87 -8.99
C SER A 66 -4.83 -3.05 -7.70
N LEU A 67 -6.13 -2.71 -7.68
CA LEU A 67 -6.99 -3.01 -6.53
C LEU A 67 -7.05 -4.52 -6.28
N ARG A 68 -7.15 -5.33 -7.34
CA ARG A 68 -7.15 -6.79 -7.21
C ARG A 68 -5.82 -7.30 -6.65
N GLY A 69 -4.70 -6.75 -7.11
CA GLY A 69 -3.37 -7.03 -6.58
C GLY A 69 -3.26 -6.73 -5.10
N MET A 70 -3.81 -5.60 -4.63
CA MET A 70 -3.85 -5.26 -3.20
C MET A 70 -4.67 -6.26 -2.38
N ALA A 71 -5.86 -6.65 -2.87
CA ALA A 71 -6.68 -7.68 -2.20
C ALA A 71 -5.94 -9.03 -2.10
N LEU A 72 -5.21 -9.40 -3.15
CA LEU A 72 -4.40 -10.62 -3.17
C LEU A 72 -3.21 -10.54 -2.19
N MET A 73 -2.56 -9.38 -2.08
CA MET A 73 -1.52 -9.13 -1.08
C MET A 73 -2.04 -9.29 0.35
N GLU A 74 -3.21 -8.73 0.67
CA GLU A 74 -3.85 -8.87 1.98
C GLU A 74 -4.25 -10.33 2.28
N SER A 75 -4.56 -11.11 1.24
CA SER A 75 -4.87 -12.53 1.33
C SER A 75 -3.62 -13.43 1.36
N GLY A 76 -2.41 -12.87 1.35
CA GLY A 76 -1.15 -13.62 1.30
C GLY A 76 -0.82 -14.27 -0.06
N ARG A 77 -1.64 -14.03 -1.09
CA ARG A 77 -1.50 -14.60 -2.44
C ARG A 77 -0.54 -13.78 -3.30
N ARG A 78 0.73 -13.74 -2.89
CA ARG A 78 1.77 -12.86 -3.47
C ARG A 78 2.03 -13.08 -4.98
N SER A 79 2.06 -14.34 -5.43
CA SER A 79 2.27 -14.65 -6.86
C SER A 79 1.14 -14.08 -7.71
N ASP A 80 -0.11 -14.33 -7.31
CA ASP A 80 -1.29 -13.83 -8.02
C ASP A 80 -1.35 -12.29 -7.98
N ALA A 81 -0.91 -11.69 -6.88
CA ALA A 81 -0.81 -10.23 -6.76
C ALA A 81 0.20 -9.66 -7.77
N ALA A 82 1.37 -10.28 -7.92
CA ALA A 82 2.37 -9.86 -8.90
C ALA A 82 1.81 -9.89 -10.33
N GLU A 83 1.04 -10.94 -10.68
CA GLU A 83 0.36 -11.01 -11.97
C GLU A 83 -0.67 -9.91 -12.16
N ALA A 84 -1.47 -9.61 -11.14
CA ALA A 84 -2.46 -8.55 -11.19
C ALA A 84 -1.80 -7.17 -11.39
N PHE A 85 -0.75 -6.85 -10.63
CA PHE A 85 -0.01 -5.61 -10.82
C PHE A 85 0.69 -5.53 -12.19
N ARG A 86 1.17 -6.66 -12.73
CA ARG A 86 1.74 -6.70 -14.08
C ARG A 86 0.69 -6.38 -15.15
N ARG A 87 -0.51 -6.96 -15.05
CA ARG A 87 -1.63 -6.64 -15.95
C ARG A 87 -2.05 -5.17 -15.87
N GLU A 88 -2.12 -4.61 -14.67
CA GLU A 88 -2.40 -3.18 -14.52
C GLU A 88 -1.30 -2.33 -15.15
N PHE A 89 -0.03 -2.68 -14.95
CA PHE A 89 1.09 -1.97 -15.57
C PHE A 89 1.07 -2.05 -17.10
N GLU A 90 0.70 -3.20 -17.68
CA GLU A 90 0.52 -3.35 -19.13
C GLU A 90 -0.61 -2.46 -19.67
N ASN A 91 -1.70 -2.31 -18.91
CA ASN A 91 -2.83 -1.45 -19.28
C ASN A 91 -2.55 0.05 -19.04
N ASN A 92 -1.91 0.36 -17.91
CA ASN A 92 -1.60 1.70 -17.43
C ASN A 92 -0.19 1.73 -16.80
N PRO A 93 0.85 2.02 -17.61
CA PRO A 93 2.23 2.06 -17.12
C PRO A 93 2.51 3.11 -16.04
N ASN A 94 1.59 4.07 -15.87
CA ASN A 94 1.67 5.16 -14.89
C ASN A 94 0.76 4.92 -13.67
N ASP A 95 0.19 3.72 -13.51
CA ASP A 95 -0.50 3.37 -12.26
C ASP A 95 0.50 3.32 -11.10
N PHE A 96 0.20 4.10 -10.05
CA PHE A 96 1.12 4.27 -8.93
C PHE A 96 1.28 2.97 -8.12
N ASP A 97 0.16 2.35 -7.74
CA ASP A 97 0.18 1.22 -6.82
C ASP A 97 0.80 -0.01 -7.51
N SER A 98 0.57 -0.21 -8.80
CA SER A 98 1.23 -1.26 -9.58
C SER A 98 2.73 -1.09 -9.64
N ASN A 99 3.23 0.11 -9.94
CA ASN A 99 4.67 0.37 -9.92
C ASN A 99 5.27 0.19 -8.52
N LEU A 100 4.58 0.61 -7.46
CA LEU A 100 5.05 0.44 -6.09
C LEU A 100 5.12 -1.05 -5.72
N TYR A 101 4.00 -1.78 -5.79
CA TYR A 101 3.92 -3.14 -5.27
C TYR A 101 4.65 -4.14 -6.15
N LEU A 102 4.64 -3.96 -7.49
CA LEU A 102 5.46 -4.80 -8.37
C LEU A 102 6.95 -4.60 -8.08
N GLY A 103 7.39 -3.36 -7.87
CA GLY A 103 8.76 -3.07 -7.47
C GLY A 103 9.17 -3.74 -6.16
N LEU A 104 8.29 -3.73 -5.15
CA LEU A 104 8.53 -4.42 -3.88
C LEU A 104 8.59 -5.94 -4.03
N LEU A 105 7.68 -6.53 -4.80
CA LEU A 105 7.63 -7.97 -5.05
C LEU A 105 8.86 -8.45 -5.83
N LEU A 106 9.27 -7.72 -6.88
CA LEU A 106 10.47 -8.02 -7.66
C LEU A 106 11.74 -7.97 -6.81
N LYS A 107 11.82 -7.04 -5.85
CA LYS A 107 12.94 -7.00 -4.89
C LYS A 107 12.95 -8.27 -4.03
N ASP A 108 11.80 -8.71 -3.54
CA ASP A 108 11.70 -9.93 -2.74
C ASP A 108 12.02 -11.19 -3.57
N GLU A 109 11.79 -11.16 -4.88
CA GLU A 109 12.22 -12.19 -5.85
C GLU A 109 13.71 -12.10 -6.24
N GLY A 110 14.45 -11.09 -5.76
CA GLY A 110 15.86 -10.86 -6.11
C GLY A 110 16.11 -10.19 -7.46
N LYS A 111 15.06 -9.76 -8.18
CA LYS A 111 15.13 -9.02 -9.44
C LYS A 111 15.36 -7.53 -9.17
N LEU A 112 16.55 -7.20 -8.67
CA LEU A 112 16.85 -5.89 -8.09
C LEU A 112 16.83 -4.75 -9.13
N ASP A 113 17.24 -4.99 -10.37
CA ASP A 113 17.26 -3.97 -11.43
C ASP A 113 15.84 -3.59 -11.86
N GLU A 114 15.00 -4.60 -12.16
CA GLU A 114 13.59 -4.40 -12.51
C GLU A 114 12.81 -3.75 -11.36
N SER A 115 13.08 -4.16 -10.12
CA SER A 115 12.55 -3.50 -8.91
C SER A 115 12.87 -2.00 -8.90
N GLY A 116 14.13 -1.66 -9.18
CA GLY A 116 14.59 -0.28 -9.23
C GLY A 116 13.86 0.56 -10.28
N ASP A 117 13.57 0.00 -11.45
CA ASP A 117 12.82 0.70 -12.49
C ASP A 117 11.39 1.02 -12.07
N HIS A 118 10.69 0.05 -11.48
CA HIS A 118 9.33 0.22 -10.99
C HIS A 118 9.26 1.20 -9.80
N LEU A 119 10.16 1.09 -8.83
CA LEU A 119 10.20 2.01 -7.69
C LEU A 119 10.56 3.45 -8.11
N ARG A 120 11.45 3.63 -9.10
CA ARG A 120 11.74 4.95 -9.69
C ARG A 120 10.53 5.54 -10.42
N ARG A 121 9.74 4.72 -11.14
CA ARG A 121 8.47 5.16 -11.74
C ARG A 121 7.48 5.62 -10.67
N ALA A 122 7.27 4.81 -9.63
CA ALA A 122 6.41 5.19 -8.50
C ALA A 122 6.87 6.49 -7.81
N SER A 123 8.19 6.67 -7.67
CA SER A 123 8.77 7.91 -7.11
C SER A 123 8.53 9.12 -7.99
N ARG A 124 8.61 9.01 -9.33
CA ARG A 124 8.26 10.13 -10.21
C ARG A 124 6.79 10.54 -10.09
N LEU A 125 5.89 9.58 -9.87
CA LEU A 125 4.47 9.83 -9.68
C LEU A 125 4.17 10.45 -8.30
N ARG A 126 4.84 9.98 -7.24
CA ARG A 126 4.71 10.50 -5.87
C ARG A 126 6.07 10.53 -5.16
N PRO A 127 6.86 11.62 -5.31
CA PRO A 127 8.26 11.69 -4.85
C PRO A 127 8.47 11.51 -3.34
N ASN A 128 7.47 11.89 -2.54
CA ASN A 128 7.56 11.89 -1.08
C ASN A 128 6.63 10.85 -0.44
N ASP A 129 6.11 9.88 -1.20
CA ASP A 129 5.30 8.81 -0.61
C ASP A 129 6.20 7.92 0.28
N PRO A 130 5.92 7.80 1.60
CA PRO A 130 6.76 7.03 2.50
C PRO A 130 6.92 5.56 2.10
N ARG A 131 5.94 4.96 1.40
CA ARG A 131 6.02 3.57 0.93
C ARG A 131 7.04 3.43 -0.19
N VAL A 132 7.13 4.43 -1.07
CA VAL A 132 8.13 4.46 -2.15
C VAL A 132 9.51 4.70 -1.60
N LEU A 133 9.67 5.66 -0.68
CA LEU A 133 10.95 5.92 -0.01
C LEU A 133 11.42 4.69 0.76
N TYR A 134 10.51 3.98 1.43
CA TYR A 134 10.80 2.70 2.06
C TYR A 134 11.25 1.65 1.03
N GLY A 135 10.53 1.51 -0.09
CA GLY A 135 10.88 0.57 -1.16
C GLY A 135 12.28 0.84 -1.73
N LEU A 136 12.59 2.10 -2.04
CA LEU A 136 13.91 2.52 -2.53
C LEU A 136 15.00 2.30 -1.47
N GLY A 137 14.72 2.63 -0.21
CA GLY A 137 15.65 2.36 0.91
C GLY A 137 15.91 0.87 1.11
N SER A 138 14.87 0.04 1.07
CA SER A 138 14.98 -1.42 1.17
C SER A 138 15.77 -2.01 0.00
N LEU A 139 15.52 -1.53 -1.23
CA LEU A 139 16.32 -1.92 -2.40
C LEU A 139 17.78 -1.49 -2.24
N ALA A 140 18.04 -0.27 -1.76
CA ALA A 140 19.39 0.24 -1.53
C ALA A 140 20.16 -0.64 -0.51
N VAL A 141 19.51 -1.09 0.58
CA VAL A 141 20.08 -2.07 1.52
C VAL A 141 20.43 -3.39 0.82
N ALA A 142 19.54 -3.90 -0.04
CA ALA A 142 19.74 -5.15 -0.76
C ALA A 142 20.91 -5.06 -1.75
N THR A 143 21.10 -3.90 -2.38
CA THR A 143 22.20 -3.64 -3.34
C THR A 143 23.48 -3.09 -2.71
N GLY A 144 23.53 -2.97 -1.38
CA GLY A 144 24.72 -2.45 -0.67
C GLY A 144 24.95 -0.94 -0.74
N ARG A 145 24.00 -0.15 -1.23
CA ARG A 145 24.05 1.33 -1.28
C ARG A 145 23.58 1.90 0.06
N ILE A 146 24.39 1.72 1.11
CA ILE A 146 23.98 1.91 2.50
C ILE A 146 23.69 3.38 2.83
N GLU A 147 24.43 4.31 2.25
CA GLU A 147 24.25 5.76 2.44
C GLU A 147 22.93 6.24 1.82
N GLU A 148 22.57 5.73 0.63
CA GLU A 148 21.27 5.98 0.01
C GLU A 148 20.13 5.42 0.86
N ALA A 149 20.31 4.22 1.42
CA ALA A 149 19.35 3.62 2.32
C ALA A 149 19.14 4.46 3.59
N GLU A 150 20.20 4.98 4.21
CA GLU A 150 20.11 5.88 5.37
C GLU A 150 19.25 7.09 5.04
N LYS A 151 19.56 7.79 3.94
CA LYS A 151 18.81 8.99 3.53
C LYS A 151 17.33 8.69 3.26
N ALA A 152 17.04 7.61 2.54
CA ALA A 152 15.67 7.27 2.20
C ALA A 152 14.85 6.87 3.44
N LEU A 153 15.41 6.01 4.29
CA LEU A 153 14.68 5.49 5.46
C LEU A 153 14.55 6.54 6.57
N THR A 154 15.51 7.44 6.75
CA THR A 154 15.37 8.58 7.68
C THR A 154 14.25 9.52 7.24
N ALA A 155 14.06 9.74 5.94
CA ALA A 155 12.92 10.49 5.43
C ALA A 155 11.58 9.77 5.71
N VAL A 156 11.55 8.44 5.64
CA VAL A 156 10.35 7.65 6.01
C VAL A 156 10.00 7.83 7.48
N THR A 157 10.96 7.65 8.38
CA THR A 157 10.72 7.72 9.84
C THR A 157 10.45 9.15 10.33
N ALA A 158 10.96 10.16 9.63
CA ALA A 158 10.57 11.55 9.88
C ALA A 158 9.12 11.84 9.48
N ALA A 159 8.64 11.26 8.37
CA ALA A 159 7.27 11.46 7.89
C ALA A 159 6.24 10.57 8.60
N VAL A 160 6.63 9.34 8.94
CA VAL A 160 5.78 8.32 9.57
C VAL A 160 6.58 7.68 10.73
N PRO A 161 6.55 8.30 11.93
CA PRO A 161 7.36 7.86 13.07
C PRO A 161 7.00 6.48 13.64
N ASP A 162 5.87 5.90 13.24
CA ASP A 162 5.45 4.55 13.64
C ASP A 162 5.63 3.51 12.52
N TYR A 163 6.37 3.84 11.46
CA TYR A 163 6.72 2.90 10.38
C TYR A 163 7.76 1.88 10.85
N VAL A 164 7.31 0.83 11.53
CA VAL A 164 8.15 -0.19 12.17
C VAL A 164 9.20 -0.77 11.21
N GLN A 165 8.82 -1.14 9.99
CA GLN A 165 9.73 -1.76 9.03
C GLN A 165 10.87 -0.82 8.61
N ALA A 166 10.64 0.49 8.59
CA ALA A 166 11.67 1.47 8.28
C ALA A 166 12.69 1.58 9.42
N HIS A 167 12.24 1.62 10.68
CA HIS A 167 13.12 1.59 11.85
C HIS A 167 13.96 0.31 11.93
N VAL A 168 13.37 -0.85 11.61
CA VAL A 168 14.10 -2.12 11.54
C VAL A 168 15.24 -2.05 10.51
N LEU A 169 14.96 -1.56 9.29
CA LEU A 169 16.00 -1.42 8.27
C LEU A 169 17.04 -0.35 8.63
N LEU A 170 16.64 0.75 9.26
CA LEU A 170 17.56 1.79 9.76
C LEU A 170 18.53 1.23 10.80
N ALA A 171 18.07 0.38 11.71
CA ALA A 171 18.96 -0.30 12.66
C ALA A 171 20.03 -1.13 11.93
N THR A 172 19.65 -1.87 10.88
CA THR A 172 20.59 -2.62 10.04
C THR A 172 21.55 -1.69 9.30
N VAL A 173 21.05 -0.59 8.74
CA VAL A 173 21.86 0.43 8.04
C VAL A 173 22.88 1.04 9.00
N TYR A 174 22.48 1.48 10.19
CA TYR A 174 23.38 2.05 11.18
C TYR A 174 24.41 1.05 11.71
N TYR A 175 24.04 -0.23 11.84
CA TYR A 175 25.01 -1.28 12.16
C TYR A 175 26.09 -1.40 11.06
N ARG A 176 25.69 -1.41 9.78
CA ARG A 176 26.63 -1.47 8.64
C ARG A 176 27.52 -0.23 8.55
N LEU A 177 26.99 0.94 8.91
CA LEU A 177 27.74 2.21 8.98
C LEU A 177 28.58 2.36 10.26
N LYS A 178 28.58 1.37 11.16
CA LYS A 178 29.27 1.41 12.47
C LYS A 178 28.78 2.56 13.39
N LYS A 179 27.57 3.07 13.17
CA LYS A 179 26.91 4.10 14.00
C LYS A 179 26.13 3.42 15.14
N GLN A 180 26.84 2.81 16.10
CA GLN A 180 26.23 1.95 17.14
C GLN A 180 25.14 2.65 17.96
N ASP A 181 25.40 3.89 18.41
CA ASP A 181 24.43 4.66 19.20
C ASP A 181 23.09 4.86 18.47
N LEU A 182 23.14 5.06 17.15
CA LEU A 182 21.93 5.23 16.35
C LEU A 182 21.24 3.88 16.15
N ALA A 183 21.99 2.81 15.89
CA ALA A 183 21.42 1.46 15.76
C ALA A 183 20.66 1.05 17.03
N ASP A 184 21.19 1.34 18.22
CA ASP A 184 20.55 1.00 19.49
C ASP A 184 19.33 1.87 19.79
N LYS A 185 19.35 3.15 19.39
CA LYS A 185 18.16 4.01 19.41
C LYS A 185 17.04 3.44 18.55
N GLU A 186 17.35 3.04 17.32
CA GLU A 186 16.35 2.44 16.41
C GLU A 186 15.75 1.16 16.98
N LYS A 187 16.57 0.26 17.55
CA LYS A 187 16.08 -0.95 18.22
C LYS A 187 15.14 -0.63 19.40
N ALA A 188 15.48 0.37 20.20
CA ALA A 188 14.64 0.80 21.31
C ALA A 188 13.29 1.37 20.83
N ILE A 189 13.29 2.10 19.71
CA ILE A 189 12.04 2.58 19.07
C ILE A 189 11.20 1.38 18.61
N VAL A 190 11.80 0.43 17.89
CA VAL A 190 11.12 -0.78 17.41
C VAL A 190 10.47 -1.55 18.58
N ALA A 191 11.18 -1.73 19.69
CA ALA A 191 10.65 -2.40 20.89
C ALA A 191 9.42 -1.65 21.45
N LYS A 192 9.47 -0.32 21.55
CA LYS A 192 8.34 0.50 22.00
C LYS A 192 7.14 0.42 21.05
N LEU A 193 7.39 0.46 19.73
CA LEU A 193 6.33 0.37 18.73
C LEU A 193 5.62 -0.99 18.77
N PHE A 194 6.36 -2.09 18.94
CA PHE A 194 5.75 -3.41 19.10
C PHE A 194 4.92 -3.53 20.38
N GLN A 195 5.42 -3.00 21.50
CA GLN A 195 4.64 -2.96 22.75
C GLN A 195 3.34 -2.15 22.58
N ALA A 196 3.41 -0.99 21.92
CA ALA A 196 2.24 -0.16 21.65
C ALA A 196 1.23 -0.86 20.72
N GLN A 197 1.69 -1.62 19.72
CA GLN A 197 0.81 -2.39 18.84
C GLN A 197 0.11 -3.53 19.56
N GLN A 198 0.82 -4.25 20.43
CA GLN A 198 0.22 -5.32 21.24
C GLN A 198 -0.84 -4.78 22.20
N ALA A 199 -0.58 -3.64 22.84
CA ALA A 199 -1.54 -2.99 23.74
C ALA A 199 -2.81 -2.48 23.02
N ARG A 200 -2.76 -2.30 21.69
CA ARG A 200 -3.90 -1.86 20.86
C ARG A 200 -4.71 -3.02 20.28
N GLN A 201 -4.22 -4.25 20.34
CA GLN A 201 -5.00 -5.43 19.96
C GLN A 201 -5.77 -5.91 21.18
N PRO A 202 -7.13 -5.90 21.18
CA PRO A 202 -7.89 -6.47 22.28
C PRO A 202 -7.47 -7.94 22.44
N GLY A 203 -7.20 -8.35 23.68
CA GLY A 203 -6.79 -9.72 23.96
C GLY A 203 -7.86 -10.71 23.50
N PRO A 204 -7.51 -11.98 23.24
CA PRO A 204 -8.45 -13.01 22.78
C PRO A 204 -9.67 -13.23 23.69
N GLY A 205 -9.74 -12.63 24.87
CA GLY A 205 -10.87 -12.67 25.80
C GLY A 205 -11.89 -11.52 25.70
N GLU A 206 -11.64 -10.45 24.94
CA GLU A 206 -12.57 -9.29 24.84
C GLU A 206 -13.47 -9.33 23.59
N ALA A 207 -13.22 -10.25 22.65
CA ALA A 207 -13.95 -10.33 21.39
C ALA A 207 -15.24 -11.19 21.41
N LEU A 208 -15.66 -11.73 22.56
CA LEU A 208 -16.83 -12.61 22.64
C LEU A 208 -17.70 -12.30 23.87
N ALA A 209 -18.51 -11.26 23.76
CA ALA A 209 -19.80 -11.22 24.43
C ALA A 209 -20.87 -11.02 23.35
N PRO A 210 -21.55 -12.08 22.87
CA PRO A 210 -22.77 -11.88 22.10
C PRO A 210 -23.77 -11.19 23.03
N ALA A 211 -24.23 -10.01 22.61
CA ALA A 211 -25.37 -9.35 23.22
C ALA A 211 -26.61 -10.24 23.03
N VAL A 212 -26.80 -11.20 23.93
CA VAL A 212 -28.09 -11.86 24.12
C VAL A 212 -28.96 -10.81 24.80
N LYS A 213 -29.94 -10.31 24.07
CA LYS A 213 -31.10 -9.64 24.67
C LYS A 213 -32.33 -10.54 24.51
N PRO A 214 -33.21 -10.52 25.52
CA PRO A 214 -34.25 -11.54 25.76
C PRO A 214 -35.33 -11.59 24.68
#